data_AF-A0A6I4ZSY2-F1
#
_entry.id   AF-A0A6I4ZSY2-F1
#
_cell.length_a   1.000
_cell.length_b   1.000
_cell.length_c   1.000
_cell.angle_alpha   90.00
_cell.angle_beta   90.00
_cell.angle_gamma   90.00
#
_symmetry.space_group_name_H-M   'P 1'
#
loop_
_entity.id
_entity.type
_entity.pdbx_description
1 polymer ?
#
loop_
_entity_poly.entity_id
_entity_poly.type
_entity_poly.pdbx_seq_one_letter_code
_entity_poly.pdbx_strand_id
1 'polypeptide(L)'
;MDALPQPDMVSLGGGVLLMGSERGRPDEQPVHRVEIAPFRVAVAPVTNAQFAPFLETGHELPRFWDDNRFNAPDQPVVGVNWFDAVAYCEWLASETRVPYRLPSAAEREYASLGGLEAADWPWPGDRWQG
;
A
#
# COMPACT_ATOMS: atom_id res chain seq x y z
N MET A 1 -5.21 28.25 -3.25
CA MET A 1 -4.93 26.95 -3.89
C MET A 1 -4.60 26.01 -2.75
N ASP A 2 -5.49 25.08 -2.47
CA ASP A 2 -5.25 24.07 -1.44
C ASP A 2 -4.11 23.16 -1.91
N ALA A 3 -3.30 22.68 -0.96
CA ALA A 3 -2.20 21.78 -1.28
C ALA A 3 -2.74 20.46 -1.87
N LEU A 4 -2.00 19.88 -2.82
CA LEU A 4 -2.32 18.57 -3.39
C LEU A 4 -2.44 17.52 -2.26
N PRO A 5 -3.59 16.84 -2.09
CA PRO A 5 -3.74 15.79 -1.10
C PRO A 5 -2.79 14.64 -1.39
N GLN A 6 -1.95 14.29 -0.40
CA GLN A 6 -0.93 13.25 -0.52
C GLN A 6 -1.15 12.17 0.54
N PRO A 7 -0.72 10.93 0.27
CA PRO A 7 -0.66 9.89 1.30
C PRO A 7 0.31 10.27 2.42
N ASP A 8 -0.09 10.00 3.66
CA ASP A 8 0.83 10.05 4.80
C ASP A 8 1.82 8.89 4.69
N MET A 9 3.12 9.22 4.71
CA MET A 9 4.19 8.26 4.50
C MET A 9 4.96 8.01 5.80
N VAL A 10 5.26 6.73 6.09
CA VAL A 10 6.14 6.33 7.19
C VAL A 10 7.47 5.80 6.66
N SER A 11 8.57 6.10 7.34
CA SER A 11 9.91 5.59 7.01
C SER A 11 10.18 4.28 7.75
N LEU A 12 10.59 3.26 7.00
CA LEU A 12 11.01 1.97 7.51
C LEU A 12 12.50 1.79 7.26
N GLY A 13 13.25 1.44 8.30
CA GLY A 13 14.72 1.34 8.26
C GLY A 13 15.27 0.18 7.44
N GLY A 14 14.41 -0.73 6.95
CA GLY A 14 14.83 -1.96 6.32
C GLY A 14 15.46 -2.95 7.32
N GLY A 15 15.94 -4.06 6.80
CA GLY A 15 16.47 -5.15 7.61
C GLY A 15 16.29 -6.49 6.91
N VAL A 16 16.08 -7.54 7.68
CA VAL A 16 15.85 -8.87 7.14
C VAL A 16 14.43 -9.30 7.45
N LEU A 17 13.73 -9.76 6.41
CA LEU A 17 12.44 -10.42 6.51
C LEU A 17 12.64 -11.94 6.39
N LEU A 18 11.97 -12.71 7.24
CA LEU A 18 11.67 -14.12 6.98
C LEU A 18 10.31 -14.16 6.31
N MET A 19 10.30 -14.24 4.98
CA MET A 19 9.10 -14.08 4.16
C MET A 19 8.42 -15.44 3.92
N GLY A 20 7.09 -15.46 4.01
CA GLY A 20 6.28 -16.66 3.84
C GLY A 20 5.85 -17.30 5.17
N SER A 21 5.19 -18.46 5.11
CA SER A 21 4.70 -19.17 6.29
C SER A 21 4.74 -20.68 6.14
N GLU A 22 5.34 -21.39 7.10
CA GLU A 22 5.34 -22.86 7.18
C GLU A 22 3.94 -23.45 7.43
N ARG A 23 3.01 -22.64 7.94
CA ARG A 23 1.60 -23.03 8.16
C ARG A 23 0.67 -22.45 7.10
N GLY A 24 1.22 -21.66 6.19
CA GLY A 24 0.51 -21.00 5.10
C GLY A 24 0.16 -21.95 3.96
N ARG A 25 -0.40 -21.37 2.90
CA ARG A 25 -0.72 -22.10 1.67
C ARG A 25 0.55 -22.57 0.96
N PRO A 26 0.47 -23.55 0.02
CA PRO A 26 1.64 -24.03 -0.70
C PRO A 26 2.44 -22.94 -1.45
N ASP A 27 1.77 -21.88 -1.90
CA ASP A 27 2.37 -20.72 -2.57
C ASP A 27 2.98 -19.69 -1.59
N GLU A 28 2.79 -19.88 -0.29
CA GLU A 28 3.39 -19.08 0.79
C GLU A 28 4.63 -19.77 1.41
N GLN A 29 5.00 -20.96 0.90
CA GLN A 29 6.14 -21.77 1.35
C GLN A 29 7.24 -21.86 0.27
N PRO A 30 8.50 -22.14 0.66
CA PRO A 30 9.02 -22.19 2.03
C PRO A 30 9.29 -20.80 2.60
N VAL A 31 9.43 -20.71 3.92
CA VAL A 31 9.96 -19.49 4.53
C VAL A 31 11.39 -19.26 4.03
N HIS A 32 11.67 -18.05 3.54
CA HIS A 32 12.98 -17.69 3.04
C HIS A 32 13.38 -16.28 3.44
N ARG A 33 14.70 -16.06 3.51
CA ARG A 33 15.28 -14.82 4.01
C ARG A 33 15.37 -13.79 2.86
N VAL A 34 14.83 -12.59 3.08
CA VAL A 34 14.84 -11.48 2.12
C VAL A 34 15.46 -10.25 2.78
N GLU A 35 16.44 -9.64 2.11
CA GLU A 35 17.01 -8.36 2.53
C GLU A 35 16.14 -7.20 2.04
N ILE A 36 15.75 -6.33 2.96
CA ILE A 36 14.89 -5.17 2.70
C ILE A 36 15.72 -3.91 2.90
N ALA A 37 15.88 -3.12 1.83
CA ALA A 37 16.50 -1.81 1.93
C ALA A 37 15.56 -0.81 2.65
N PRO A 38 16.07 0.29 3.22
CA PRO A 38 15.23 1.34 3.77
C PRO A 38 14.29 1.94 2.72
N PHE A 39 13.02 2.16 3.08
CA PHE A 39 12.01 2.71 2.18
C PHE A 39 10.93 3.48 2.94
N ARG A 40 10.06 4.18 2.20
CA ARG A 40 8.84 4.79 2.74
C ARG A 40 7.62 4.11 2.14
N VAL A 41 6.56 3.97 2.94
CA VAL A 41 5.29 3.40 2.50
C VAL A 41 4.13 4.21 3.07
N ALA A 42 3.02 4.27 2.33
CA ALA A 42 1.82 4.92 2.80
C ALA A 42 1.26 4.20 4.03
N VAL A 43 0.83 4.95 5.05
CA VAL A 43 0.26 4.42 6.30
C VAL A 43 -1.13 3.81 6.06
N ALA A 44 -1.85 4.31 5.07
CA ALA A 44 -3.17 3.84 4.67
C ALA A 44 -3.25 3.66 3.15
N PRO A 45 -4.23 2.88 2.64
CA PRO A 45 -4.55 2.89 1.22
C PRO A 45 -4.86 4.31 0.71
N VAL A 46 -4.55 4.57 -0.56
CA VAL A 46 -4.88 5.85 -1.22
C VAL A 46 -6.39 6.09 -1.15
N THR A 47 -6.79 7.28 -0.71
CA THR A 47 -8.20 7.64 -0.56
C THR A 47 -8.80 8.22 -1.84
N ASN A 48 -10.14 8.28 -1.92
CA ASN A 48 -10.82 8.96 -3.02
C ASN A 48 -10.39 10.44 -3.14
N ALA A 49 -10.21 11.15 -2.03
CA ALA A 49 -9.73 12.54 -2.05
C ALA A 49 -8.31 12.69 -2.61
N GLN A 50 -7.44 11.71 -2.37
CA GLN A 50 -6.06 11.68 -2.89
C GLN A 50 -6.00 11.26 -4.36
N PHE A 51 -6.97 10.46 -4.82
CA PHE A 51 -7.05 9.99 -6.20
C PHE A 51 -7.80 10.97 -7.11
N ALA A 52 -8.73 11.77 -6.59
CA ALA A 52 -9.55 12.68 -7.39
C ALA A 52 -8.75 13.64 -8.30
N PRO A 53 -7.65 14.29 -7.86
CA PRO A 53 -6.90 15.19 -8.73
C PRO A 53 -6.20 14.46 -9.89
N PHE A 54 -5.88 13.17 -9.73
CA PHE A 54 -5.34 12.36 -10.83
C PHE A 54 -6.38 12.18 -11.93
N LEU A 55 -7.66 12.03 -11.58
CA LEU A 55 -8.74 11.88 -12.55
C LEU A 55 -8.99 13.16 -13.36
N GLU A 56 -8.67 14.34 -12.80
CA GLU A 56 -8.75 15.62 -13.52
C GLU A 56 -7.76 15.72 -14.70
N THR A 57 -6.74 14.84 -14.74
CA THR A 57 -5.83 14.73 -15.89
C THR A 57 -6.47 14.07 -17.11
N GLY A 58 -7.68 13.53 -16.98
CA GLY A 58 -8.40 12.80 -18.02
C GLY A 58 -8.24 11.27 -17.95
N HIS A 59 -7.71 10.74 -16.84
CA HIS A 59 -7.67 9.28 -16.61
C HIS A 59 -9.09 8.71 -16.47
N GLU A 60 -9.29 7.44 -16.85
CA GLU A 60 -10.59 6.78 -16.77
C GLU A 60 -11.07 6.63 -15.32
N LEU A 61 -12.37 6.85 -15.08
CA LEU A 61 -12.95 6.69 -13.76
C LEU A 61 -12.93 5.21 -13.31
N PRO A 62 -12.54 4.92 -12.05
CA PRO A 62 -12.63 3.57 -11.51
C PRO A 62 -14.06 3.04 -11.53
N ARG A 63 -14.22 1.72 -11.63
CA ARG A 63 -15.52 1.04 -11.80
C ARG A 63 -16.60 1.47 -10.80
N PHE A 64 -16.21 1.84 -9.57
CA PHE A 64 -17.13 2.14 -8.47
C PHE A 64 -17.07 3.60 -8.00
N TRP A 65 -16.53 4.51 -8.83
CA TRP A 65 -16.31 5.90 -8.45
C TRP A 65 -17.57 6.63 -7.99
N ASP A 66 -18.70 6.42 -8.66
CA ASP A 66 -19.99 7.05 -8.32
C ASP A 66 -20.87 6.21 -7.37
N ASP A 67 -20.34 5.10 -6.84
CA ASP A 67 -21.09 4.26 -5.90
C ASP A 67 -20.99 4.82 -4.48
N ASN A 68 -22.11 5.29 -3.94
CA ASN A 68 -22.20 5.88 -2.59
C ASN A 68 -21.73 4.96 -1.46
N ARG A 69 -21.53 3.67 -1.70
CA ARG A 69 -20.96 2.74 -0.71
C ARG A 69 -19.44 2.87 -0.59
N PHE A 70 -18.77 3.45 -1.59
CA PHE A 70 -17.31 3.44 -1.73
C PHE A 70 -16.69 4.79 -2.10
N ASN A 71 -17.48 5.86 -2.23
CA ASN A 71 -17.04 7.14 -2.80
C ASN A 71 -16.80 8.26 -1.77
N ALA A 72 -16.82 7.97 -0.47
CA ALA A 72 -16.54 9.02 0.53
C ALA A 72 -15.07 9.48 0.43
N PRO A 73 -14.75 10.77 0.68
CA PRO A 73 -13.41 11.32 0.46
C PRO A 73 -12.28 10.61 1.23
N ASP A 74 -12.56 10.11 2.42
CA ASP A 74 -11.64 9.43 3.33
C ASP A 74 -11.63 7.90 3.16
N GLN A 75 -12.53 7.35 2.33
CA GLN A 75 -12.51 5.93 1.99
C GLN A 75 -11.41 5.59 0.99
N PRO A 76 -10.87 4.36 1.04
CA PRO A 76 -9.97 3.86 0.00
C PRO A 76 -10.62 3.93 -1.38
N VAL A 77 -9.85 4.38 -2.37
CA VAL A 77 -10.28 4.24 -3.77
C VAL A 77 -10.35 2.74 -4.13
N VAL A 78 -11.44 2.32 -4.75
CA VAL A 78 -11.68 0.93 -5.17
C VAL A 78 -12.14 0.85 -6.62
N GLY A 79 -12.08 -0.36 -7.20
CA GLY A 79 -12.39 -0.55 -8.62
C GLY A 79 -11.29 -0.07 -9.56
N VAL A 80 -10.08 0.16 -9.01
CA VAL A 80 -8.83 0.41 -9.74
C VAL A 80 -8.16 -0.91 -10.10
N ASN A 81 -7.57 -0.98 -11.28
CA ASN A 81 -6.72 -2.09 -11.68
C ASN A 81 -5.24 -1.76 -11.39
N TRP A 82 -4.34 -2.72 -11.67
CA TRP A 82 -2.91 -2.53 -11.43
C TRP A 82 -2.29 -1.39 -12.25
N PHE A 83 -2.71 -1.22 -13.51
CA PHE A 83 -2.21 -0.17 -14.39
C PHE A 83 -2.65 1.22 -13.91
N ASP A 84 -3.88 1.36 -13.41
CA ASP A 84 -4.36 2.61 -12.81
C ASP A 84 -3.50 3.01 -11.60
N ALA A 85 -3.18 2.03 -10.75
CA ALA A 85 -2.39 2.26 -9.56
C ALA A 85 -0.93 2.65 -9.89
N VAL A 86 -0.35 2.09 -10.95
CA VAL A 86 0.97 2.48 -11.46
C VAL A 86 0.93 3.88 -12.06
N ALA A 87 -0.05 4.19 -12.91
CA ALA A 87 -0.21 5.50 -13.52
C ALA A 87 -0.40 6.59 -12.45
N TYR A 88 -1.17 6.31 -11.41
CA TYR A 88 -1.31 7.20 -10.25
C TYR A 88 0.04 7.45 -9.56
N CYS A 89 0.84 6.41 -9.33
CA CYS A 89 2.17 6.57 -8.72
C CYS A 89 3.08 7.45 -9.59
N GLU A 90 3.07 7.24 -10.90
CA GLU A 90 3.88 8.02 -11.85
C GLU A 90 3.44 9.48 -11.90
N TRP A 91 2.13 9.74 -11.97
CA TRP A 91 1.57 11.07 -11.92
C TRP A 91 1.91 11.77 -10.60
N LEU A 92 1.67 11.14 -9.45
CA LEU A 92 1.97 11.72 -8.15
C LEU A 92 3.47 12.04 -8.01
N ALA A 93 4.33 11.20 -8.58
CA ALA A 93 5.76 11.46 -8.61
C ALA A 93 6.13 12.68 -9.45
N SER A 94 5.45 12.92 -10.58
CA SER A 94 5.65 14.13 -11.37
C SER A 94 5.20 15.41 -10.65
N GLU A 95 4.04 15.37 -9.97
CA GLU A 95 3.47 16.53 -9.26
C GLU A 95 4.31 16.91 -8.03
N THR A 96 4.78 15.92 -7.27
CA THR A 96 5.49 16.13 -6.00
C THR A 96 7.01 16.17 -6.16
N ARG A 97 7.54 15.70 -7.30
CA ARG A 97 8.97 15.42 -7.52
C ARG A 97 9.59 14.44 -6.52
N VAL A 98 8.76 13.60 -5.90
CA VAL A 98 9.19 12.49 -5.04
C VAL A 98 8.92 11.20 -5.79
N PRO A 99 9.87 10.25 -5.88
CA PRO A 99 9.60 8.98 -6.54
C PRO A 99 8.56 8.16 -5.74
N TYR A 100 7.47 7.80 -6.41
CA TYR A 100 6.45 6.88 -5.91
C TYR A 100 6.37 5.63 -6.79
N ARG A 101 6.02 4.50 -6.16
CA ARG A 101 5.74 3.22 -6.83
C ARG A 101 4.89 2.35 -5.92
N LEU A 102 4.34 1.28 -6.47
CA LEU A 102 3.78 0.19 -5.67
C LEU A 102 4.89 -0.51 -4.85
N PRO A 103 4.57 -0.96 -3.62
CA PRO A 103 5.48 -1.81 -2.86
C PRO A 103 5.63 -3.17 -3.54
N SER A 104 6.81 -3.76 -3.46
CA SER A 104 7.00 -5.17 -3.78
C SER A 104 6.24 -6.06 -2.78
N ALA A 105 6.05 -7.35 -3.12
CA ALA A 105 5.42 -8.29 -2.19
C ALA A 105 6.17 -8.36 -0.85
N ALA A 106 7.51 -8.39 -0.89
CA ALA A 106 8.36 -8.44 0.30
C ALA A 106 8.27 -7.15 1.14
N GLU A 107 8.27 -5.97 0.51
CA GLU A 107 8.08 -4.70 1.23
C GLU A 107 6.71 -4.59 1.87
N ARG A 108 5.66 -5.07 1.19
CA ARG A 108 4.31 -5.09 1.75
C ARG A 108 4.24 -5.98 2.99
N GLU A 109 4.83 -7.17 2.94
CA GLU A 109 4.86 -8.09 4.07
C GLU A 109 5.70 -7.54 5.23
N TYR A 110 6.89 -7.02 4.94
CA TYR A 110 7.76 -6.36 5.93
C TYR A 110 7.05 -5.20 6.64
N ALA A 111 6.37 -4.34 5.88
CA ALA A 111 5.61 -3.22 6.44
C ALA A 111 4.42 -3.70 7.28
N SER A 112 3.74 -4.76 6.86
CA SER A 112 2.58 -5.31 7.57
C SER A 112 2.98 -5.93 8.91
N LEU A 113 4.13 -6.61 8.99
CA LEU A 113 4.60 -7.25 10.21
C LEU A 113 5.13 -6.27 11.26
N GLY A 114 5.36 -5.00 10.92
CA GLY A 114 5.75 -3.97 11.90
C GLY A 114 7.06 -4.26 12.64
N GLY A 115 7.96 -5.06 12.03
CA GLY A 115 9.22 -5.49 12.66
C GLY A 115 9.13 -6.77 13.49
N LEU A 116 7.98 -7.46 13.50
CA LEU A 116 7.85 -8.79 14.09
C LEU A 116 8.49 -9.85 13.17
N GLU A 117 9.30 -10.73 13.76
CA GLU A 117 9.88 -11.88 13.05
C GLU A 117 8.92 -13.08 13.12
N ALA A 118 8.63 -13.68 11.97
CA ALA A 118 7.85 -14.93 11.86
C ALA A 118 6.50 -14.90 12.61
N ALA A 119 5.83 -13.74 12.63
CA ALA A 119 4.49 -13.61 13.19
C ALA A 119 3.43 -13.94 12.14
N ASP A 120 2.39 -14.67 12.55
CA ASP A 120 1.25 -14.97 11.70
C ASP A 120 0.34 -13.74 11.47
N TRP A 121 0.48 -12.70 12.30
CA TRP A 121 -0.38 -11.51 12.32
C TRP A 121 0.42 -10.21 12.43
N PRO A 122 -0.12 -9.06 11.99
CA PRO A 122 0.54 -7.75 12.09
C PRO A 122 0.53 -7.17 13.53
N TRP A 123 0.13 -7.96 14.53
CA TRP A 123 0.18 -7.63 15.95
C TRP A 123 0.75 -8.81 16.75
N PRO A 124 1.29 -8.58 17.96
CA PRO A 124 1.82 -9.65 18.80
C PRO A 124 0.74 -10.65 19.26
N GLY A 125 1.08 -11.94 19.29
CA GLY A 125 0.23 -13.00 19.82
C GLY A 125 -0.36 -13.91 18.75
N ASP A 126 -1.16 -14.89 19.19
CA ASP A 126 -1.69 -15.98 18.38
C ASP A 126 -3.17 -15.78 17.96
N ARG A 127 -3.82 -14.71 18.43
CA ARG A 127 -5.22 -14.38 18.12
C ARG A 127 -5.58 -12.91 18.39
N TRP A 128 -6.65 -12.44 17.75
CA TRP A 128 -7.30 -11.17 18.08
C TRP A 128 -7.80 -11.21 19.54
N GLN A 129 -7.29 -10.31 20.38
CA GLN A 129 -7.76 -10.11 21.75
C GLN A 129 -8.65 -8.88 21.74
N GLY A 130 -9.97 -9.10 21.68
CA GLY A 130 -10.95 -8.04 21.45
C GLY A 130 -11.06 -6.99 22.53
#